data_AF-A0A842UVI0-F1
#
_entry.id   AF-A0A842UVI0-F1
#
_cell.length_a   1.000
_cell.length_b   1.000
_cell.length_c   1.000
_cell.angle_alpha   90.00
_cell.angle_beta   90.00
_cell.angle_gamma   90.00
#
_symmetry.space_group_name_H-M   'P 1'
#
loop_
_entity.id
_entity.type
_entity.pdbx_description
1 polymer ?
#
loop_
_entity_poly.entity_id
_entity_poly.type
_entity_poly.pdbx_seq_one_letter_code
_entity_poly.pdbx_strand_id
1 'polypeptide(L)'
;MKKALTLLLLVILLASSVYAAKWVGPLKTRHSWDRKESGFCPGPGMCLVTASPDADEDFNGMPSKYFSDPPGPKCINDGQYILDYFCEDGKWTTRTKLIGLSLLDFAQTKSNDYVLFCDDYESALNQYEYIVGSGGNTKLVEDLFRDYRCEQPNSTTRTTCTNHFCVLKYLGGTAVGTSLNTAVDDEDYSFLFALNHSIDACDNVQASTDITNWRQCTGWAKTGRVYYNPALKSIIYFSSSAAPVITSYTAAFDSFIKPEFDDVNTYVENNVADSDVSALNFTFFKDTSLYNRWYYSRQLNKYVFGFLEKDKTEFGYDYLGIKYSGYDFGADACDNMFKQYGERNMGRGVFCEGQSGSDFFVVAKGARNSESPLIDAWQDLDSKLRPK
;
A
#
# COMPACT_ATOMS: atom_id res chain seq x y z
N MET A 1 52.14 -48.61 18.86
CA MET A 1 52.14 -47.13 18.95
C MET A 1 51.70 -46.42 17.67
N LYS A 2 52.17 -46.77 16.46
CA LYS A 2 51.78 -46.06 15.22
C LYS A 2 50.27 -46.08 14.90
N LYS A 3 49.55 -47.17 15.14
CA LYS A 3 48.10 -47.27 14.87
C LYS A 3 47.21 -46.41 15.79
N ALA A 4 47.66 -46.13 17.02
CA ALA A 4 46.92 -45.28 17.96
C ALA A 4 47.04 -43.79 17.62
N LEU A 5 48.21 -43.38 17.09
CA LEU A 5 48.45 -41.99 16.67
C LEU A 5 47.66 -41.65 15.40
N THR A 6 47.52 -42.58 14.46
CA THR A 6 46.73 -42.38 13.23
C THR A 6 45.23 -42.27 13.51
N LEU A 7 44.72 -43.04 14.48
CA LEU A 7 43.30 -42.96 14.89
C LEU A 7 43.00 -41.64 15.60
N LEU A 8 43.92 -41.16 16.45
CA LEU A 8 43.77 -39.88 17.15
C LEU A 8 43.79 -38.68 16.19
N LEU A 9 44.66 -38.70 15.17
CA LEU A 9 44.71 -37.65 14.14
C LEU A 9 43.45 -37.63 13.26
N LEU A 10 42.87 -38.80 12.96
CA LEU A 10 41.62 -38.87 12.20
C LEU A 10 40.42 -38.31 13.00
N VAL A 11 40.38 -38.56 14.32
CA VAL A 11 39.33 -38.01 15.20
C VAL A 11 39.47 -36.49 15.36
N ILE A 12 40.69 -35.96 15.44
CA ILE A 12 40.93 -34.50 15.51
C ILE A 12 40.59 -33.81 14.18
N LEU A 13 40.85 -34.45 13.04
CA LEU A 13 40.48 -33.93 11.71
C LEU A 13 38.97 -34.02 11.42
N LEU A 14 38.28 -35.03 11.97
CA LEU A 14 36.81 -35.14 11.86
C LEU A 14 36.08 -34.23 12.85
N ALA A 15 36.69 -33.88 13.99
CA ALA A 15 36.10 -32.96 14.97
C ALA A 15 36.22 -31.47 14.60
N SER A 16 37.06 -31.12 13.62
CA SER A 16 37.38 -29.72 13.28
C SER A 16 36.63 -29.15 12.07
N SER A 17 35.72 -29.89 11.44
CA SER A 17 34.97 -29.43 10.25
C SER A 17 33.45 -29.35 10.43
N VAL A 18 32.92 -29.62 11.63
CA VAL A 18 31.56 -29.20 11.95
C VAL A 18 31.63 -27.71 12.26
N TYR A 19 31.55 -26.88 11.21
CA TYR A 19 31.16 -25.48 11.38
C TYR A 19 29.94 -25.49 12.30
N ALA A 20 30.10 -24.92 13.49
CA ALA A 20 29.04 -24.87 14.48
C ALA A 20 27.82 -24.26 13.79
N ALA A 21 26.83 -25.10 13.48
CA ALA A 21 25.55 -24.64 12.99
C ALA A 21 25.01 -23.69 14.05
N LYS A 22 25.06 -22.39 13.77
CA LYS A 22 24.54 -21.38 14.66
C LYS A 22 23.04 -21.49 14.53
N TRP A 23 22.42 -22.18 15.48
CA TRP A 23 20.97 -22.15 15.66
C TRP A 23 20.57 -20.70 15.85
N VAL A 24 20.07 -20.09 14.77
CA VAL A 24 19.32 -18.84 14.87
C VAL A 24 18.01 -19.25 15.54
N GLY A 25 17.56 -18.48 16.54
CA GLY A 25 16.32 -18.78 17.28
C GLY A 25 15.12 -18.99 16.35
N PRO A 26 13.95 -19.39 16.88
CA PRO A 26 12.80 -19.73 16.04
C PRO A 26 12.53 -18.62 15.02
N LEU A 27 12.83 -18.90 13.74
CA LEU A 27 12.61 -17.94 12.68
C LEU A 27 11.09 -17.74 12.60
N LYS A 28 10.66 -16.49 12.72
CA LYS A 28 9.24 -16.16 12.55
C LYS A 28 8.88 -16.39 11.09
N THR A 29 7.84 -17.20 10.85
CA THR A 29 7.26 -17.36 9.51
C THR A 29 6.84 -16.00 8.97
N ARG A 30 7.21 -15.74 7.72
CA ARG A 30 6.86 -14.55 6.95
C ARG A 30 5.99 -14.95 5.78
N HIS A 31 5.25 -13.98 5.26
CA HIS A 31 4.36 -14.15 4.12
C HIS A 31 4.75 -13.17 3.02
N SER A 32 4.57 -13.57 1.76
CA SER A 32 4.61 -12.65 0.62
C SER A 32 3.53 -11.58 0.75
N TRP A 33 3.65 -10.46 0.03
CA TRP A 33 2.68 -9.35 0.10
C TRP A 33 1.27 -9.74 -0.32
N ASP A 34 1.11 -10.83 -1.10
CA ASP A 34 -0.17 -11.42 -1.49
C ASP A 34 -0.55 -12.65 -0.64
N ARG A 35 0.33 -13.05 0.29
CA ARG A 35 0.17 -14.17 1.22
C ARG A 35 0.03 -15.55 0.60
N LYS A 36 0.31 -15.67 -0.69
CA LYS A 36 0.26 -16.96 -1.39
C LYS A 36 1.46 -17.83 -1.02
N GLU A 37 2.50 -17.22 -0.49
CA GLU A 37 3.72 -17.89 -0.10
C GLU A 37 4.03 -17.61 1.37
N SER A 38 4.56 -18.63 2.04
CA SER A 38 5.06 -18.52 3.40
C SER A 38 6.45 -19.14 3.51
N GLY A 39 7.30 -18.56 4.34
CA GLY A 39 8.71 -18.92 4.40
C GLY A 39 9.45 -18.18 5.50
N PHE A 40 10.77 -18.17 5.41
CA PHE A 40 11.65 -17.56 6.40
C PHE A 40 12.62 -16.60 5.75
N CYS A 41 12.91 -15.51 6.47
CA CYS A 41 13.97 -14.57 6.12
C CYS A 41 15.08 -14.60 7.18
N PRO A 42 16.34 -14.35 6.79
CA PRO A 42 17.47 -14.41 7.71
C PRO A 42 17.45 -13.29 8.76
N GLY A 43 16.90 -12.12 8.42
CA GLY A 43 16.77 -10.97 9.32
C GLY A 43 15.37 -10.83 9.94
N PRO A 44 15.26 -10.42 11.22
CA PRO A 44 13.98 -10.28 11.91
C PRO A 44 13.10 -9.12 11.39
N GLY A 45 13.68 -8.11 10.73
CA GLY A 45 12.94 -7.02 10.10
C GLY A 45 12.69 -7.22 8.60
N MET A 46 13.09 -8.37 8.03
CA MET A 46 12.98 -8.60 6.59
C MET A 46 11.59 -9.12 6.19
N CYS A 47 11.17 -8.75 4.99
CA CYS A 47 9.94 -9.23 4.38
C CYS A 47 10.22 -10.28 3.32
N LEU A 48 9.38 -11.33 3.29
CA LEU A 48 9.46 -12.41 2.31
C LEU A 48 8.92 -11.93 0.97
N VAL A 49 9.75 -12.01 -0.07
CA VAL A 49 9.35 -11.74 -1.46
C VAL A 49 8.75 -13.01 -2.06
N THR A 50 9.47 -14.12 -1.97
CA THR A 50 9.05 -15.43 -2.47
C THR A 50 9.66 -16.55 -1.63
N ALA A 51 8.94 -17.67 -1.51
CA ALA A 51 9.40 -18.93 -0.94
C ALA A 51 9.93 -19.91 -2.01
N SER A 52 10.02 -19.49 -3.28
CA SER A 52 10.55 -20.32 -4.37
C SER A 52 11.96 -20.85 -4.02
N PRO A 53 12.23 -22.15 -4.26
CA PRO A 53 13.57 -22.71 -4.08
C PRO A 53 14.58 -22.14 -5.07
N ASP A 54 14.12 -21.57 -6.17
CA ASP A 54 14.98 -20.98 -7.18
C ASP A 54 15.51 -19.60 -6.75
N ALA A 55 14.86 -18.92 -5.79
CA ALA A 55 15.23 -17.57 -5.35
C ALA A 55 16.67 -17.51 -4.79
N ASP A 56 17.39 -16.45 -5.14
CA ASP A 56 18.80 -16.30 -4.78
C ASP A 56 18.91 -15.62 -3.42
N GLU A 57 19.43 -16.35 -2.43
CA GLU A 57 19.67 -15.81 -1.10
C GLU A 57 20.81 -14.79 -1.07
N ASP A 58 21.72 -14.80 -2.06
CA ASP A 58 22.76 -13.79 -2.22
C ASP A 58 22.18 -12.43 -2.67
N PHE A 59 20.97 -12.42 -3.23
CA PHE A 59 20.24 -11.19 -3.57
C PHE A 59 19.39 -10.63 -2.42
N ASN A 60 19.38 -11.29 -1.26
CA ASN A 60 18.64 -10.79 -0.10
C ASN A 60 19.02 -9.34 0.24
N GLY A 61 18.01 -8.49 0.41
CA GLY A 61 18.21 -7.05 0.66
C GLY A 61 18.55 -6.23 -0.60
N MET A 62 18.41 -6.79 -1.80
CA MET A 62 18.67 -6.11 -3.08
C MET A 62 17.38 -6.02 -3.93
N PRO A 63 16.45 -5.10 -3.63
CA PRO A 63 15.19 -4.99 -4.37
C PRO A 63 15.38 -4.73 -5.88
N SER A 64 16.49 -4.10 -6.29
CA SER A 64 16.83 -3.89 -7.71
C SER A 64 17.08 -5.19 -8.50
N LYS A 65 17.27 -6.32 -7.81
CA LYS A 65 17.44 -7.65 -8.43
C LYS A 65 16.11 -8.37 -8.65
N TYR A 66 14.99 -7.83 -8.19
CA TYR A 66 13.69 -8.49 -8.28
C TYR A 66 13.28 -8.88 -9.71
N PHE A 67 13.59 -8.03 -10.69
CA PHE A 67 13.29 -8.28 -12.10
C PHE A 67 14.48 -8.84 -12.90
N SER A 68 15.63 -9.06 -12.27
CA SER A 68 16.76 -9.70 -12.96
C SER A 68 16.35 -11.11 -13.41
N ASP A 69 16.85 -11.56 -14.56
CA ASP A 69 16.64 -12.92 -15.07
C ASP A 69 16.84 -13.92 -13.91
N PRO A 70 15.89 -14.86 -13.65
CA PRO A 70 15.83 -15.57 -12.38
C PRO A 70 17.18 -16.14 -11.96
N PRO A 71 17.54 -15.95 -10.67
CA PRO A 71 16.57 -15.68 -9.60
C PRO A 71 16.47 -14.23 -9.12
N GLY A 72 15.30 -13.87 -8.56
CA GLY A 72 15.13 -12.66 -7.75
C GLY A 72 15.50 -12.89 -6.27
N PRO A 73 15.44 -11.84 -5.42
CA PRO A 73 15.72 -11.96 -3.99
C PRO A 73 14.62 -12.74 -3.27
N LYS A 74 15.00 -13.56 -2.30
CA LYS A 74 14.04 -14.24 -1.41
C LYS A 74 13.40 -13.29 -0.41
N CYS A 75 14.18 -12.34 0.12
CA CYS A 75 13.76 -11.37 1.11
C CYS A 75 14.36 -9.98 0.86
N ILE A 76 13.67 -8.93 1.31
CA ILE A 76 14.21 -7.55 1.34
C ILE A 76 14.24 -7.02 2.77
N ASN A 77 15.09 -6.03 3.02
CA ASN A 77 15.27 -5.42 4.34
C ASN A 77 14.11 -4.48 4.69
N ASP A 78 13.96 -4.21 5.98
CA ASP A 78 13.13 -3.13 6.49
C ASP A 78 13.49 -1.79 5.80
N GLY A 79 12.47 -0.99 5.49
CA GLY A 79 12.61 0.27 4.76
C GLY A 79 12.81 0.15 3.24
N GLN A 80 12.96 -1.07 2.71
CA GLN A 80 13.06 -1.31 1.26
C GLN A 80 11.69 -1.62 0.66
N TYR A 81 11.58 -1.50 -0.67
CA TYR A 81 10.36 -1.79 -1.40
C TYR A 81 10.61 -2.42 -2.77
N ILE A 82 9.60 -3.12 -3.27
CA ILE A 82 9.49 -3.60 -4.65
C ILE A 82 8.15 -3.10 -5.18
N LEU A 83 8.17 -2.31 -6.26
CA LEU A 83 6.99 -1.59 -6.73
C LEU A 83 6.32 -0.86 -5.55
N ASP A 84 5.01 -0.93 -5.39
CA ASP A 84 4.32 -0.27 -4.26
C ASP A 84 4.57 -0.95 -2.90
N TYR A 85 5.07 -2.19 -2.85
CA TYR A 85 5.14 -2.98 -1.62
C TYR A 85 6.36 -2.60 -0.80
N PHE A 86 6.11 -2.01 0.37
CA PHE A 86 7.12 -1.52 1.31
C PHE A 86 7.25 -2.47 2.49
N CYS A 87 8.49 -2.79 2.87
CA CYS A 87 8.77 -3.62 4.02
C CYS A 87 8.89 -2.78 5.30
N GLU A 88 8.04 -3.05 6.28
CA GLU A 88 7.96 -2.34 7.56
C GLU A 88 7.96 -3.36 8.72
N ASP A 89 9.07 -3.45 9.44
CA ASP A 89 9.30 -4.38 10.56
C ASP A 89 8.97 -5.85 10.22
N GLY A 90 9.40 -6.25 9.01
CA GLY A 90 9.16 -7.59 8.46
C GLY A 90 7.68 -7.88 8.16
N LYS A 91 6.85 -6.85 8.02
CA LYS A 91 5.49 -6.93 7.49
C LYS A 91 5.39 -6.10 6.21
N TRP A 92 4.60 -6.59 5.25
CA TRP A 92 4.32 -5.85 4.03
C TRP A 92 3.27 -4.77 4.27
N THR A 93 3.57 -3.58 3.76
CA THR A 93 2.64 -2.47 3.60
C THR A 93 2.85 -1.84 2.22
N THR A 94 2.33 -0.63 1.97
CA THR A 94 2.57 0.06 0.69
C THR A 94 3.15 1.46 0.85
N ARG A 95 3.85 1.92 -0.20
CA ARG A 95 4.25 3.33 -0.33
C ARG A 95 3.03 4.24 -0.45
N THR A 96 1.95 3.74 -1.07
CA THR A 96 0.63 4.41 -1.08
C THR A 96 0.11 4.71 0.33
N LYS A 97 0.18 3.76 1.28
CA LYS A 97 -0.17 4.02 2.69
C LYS A 97 0.61 5.21 3.24
N LEU A 98 1.93 5.22 3.04
CA LEU A 98 2.81 6.28 3.55
C LEU A 98 2.46 7.65 2.94
N ILE A 99 2.15 7.70 1.64
CA ILE A 99 1.68 8.93 0.99
C ILE A 99 0.36 9.40 1.61
N GLY A 100 -0.62 8.52 1.77
CA GLY A 100 -1.90 8.87 2.37
C GLY A 100 -1.74 9.38 3.81
N LEU A 101 -0.88 8.74 4.61
CA LEU A 101 -0.54 9.22 5.97
C LEU A 101 0.10 10.62 5.95
N SER A 102 1.00 10.90 5.00
CA SER A 102 1.59 12.23 4.82
C SER A 102 0.53 13.29 4.50
N LEU A 103 -0.46 12.93 3.69
CA LEU A 103 -1.56 13.81 3.31
C LEU A 103 -2.54 14.05 4.48
N LEU A 104 -2.87 13.03 5.28
CA LEU A 104 -3.71 13.19 6.46
C LEU A 104 -3.05 14.03 7.55
N ASP A 105 -1.78 13.78 7.84
CA ASP A 105 -1.03 14.57 8.82
C ASP A 105 -1.02 16.05 8.42
N PHE A 106 -0.74 16.33 7.12
CA PHE A 106 -0.88 17.67 6.57
C PHE A 106 -2.30 18.23 6.72
N ALA A 107 -3.33 17.49 6.33
CA ALA A 107 -4.72 17.96 6.34
C ALA A 107 -5.19 18.35 7.75
N GLN A 108 -4.82 17.56 8.75
CA GLN A 108 -5.15 17.81 10.15
C GLN A 108 -4.56 19.14 10.66
N THR A 109 -3.40 19.58 10.12
CA THR A 109 -2.86 20.91 10.44
C THR A 109 -3.62 22.08 9.81
N LYS A 110 -4.47 21.81 8.81
CA LYS A 110 -5.20 22.85 8.05
C LYS A 110 -6.66 22.96 8.46
N SER A 111 -7.35 21.84 8.65
CA SER A 111 -8.77 21.82 8.99
C SER A 111 -9.20 20.51 9.64
N ASN A 112 -10.36 20.54 10.30
CA ASN A 112 -11.07 19.31 10.72
C ASN A 112 -12.00 18.76 9.63
N ASP A 113 -12.04 19.43 8.48
CA ASP A 113 -12.84 19.05 7.33
C ASP A 113 -11.92 18.70 6.18
N TYR A 114 -11.81 17.41 5.87
CA TYR A 114 -10.99 16.90 4.77
C TYR A 114 -11.43 15.50 4.37
N VAL A 115 -11.09 15.12 3.15
CA VAL A 115 -11.27 13.76 2.67
C VAL A 115 -10.04 13.30 1.92
N LEU A 116 -9.56 12.11 2.26
CA LEU A 116 -8.54 11.36 1.55
C LEU A 116 -9.20 10.15 0.88
N PHE A 117 -8.85 9.93 -0.37
CA PHE A 117 -9.18 8.70 -1.08
C PHE A 117 -7.94 8.19 -1.82
N CYS A 118 -7.58 6.93 -1.57
CA CYS A 118 -6.49 6.27 -2.25
C CYS A 118 -7.02 5.04 -2.99
N ASP A 119 -6.68 4.91 -4.28
CA ASP A 119 -7.04 3.78 -5.12
C ASP A 119 -6.22 3.78 -6.44
N ASP A 120 -6.54 2.90 -7.39
CA ASP A 120 -6.02 2.95 -8.75
C ASP A 120 -6.35 4.31 -9.41
N TYR A 121 -5.58 4.68 -10.44
CA TYR A 121 -5.75 5.98 -11.08
C TYR A 121 -7.14 6.14 -11.71
N GLU A 122 -7.76 5.06 -12.22
CA GLU A 122 -9.10 5.10 -12.82
C GLU A 122 -10.19 5.51 -11.82
N SER A 123 -10.01 5.14 -10.54
CA SER A 123 -10.96 5.44 -9.48
C SER A 123 -10.61 6.75 -8.77
N ALA A 124 -9.34 6.95 -8.44
CA ALA A 124 -8.89 8.06 -7.60
C ALA A 124 -8.80 9.39 -8.36
N LEU A 125 -8.43 9.35 -9.63
CA LEU A 125 -8.22 10.54 -10.44
C LEU A 125 -9.45 10.86 -11.29
N ASN A 126 -9.61 12.15 -11.62
CA ASN A 126 -10.58 12.54 -12.64
C ASN A 126 -10.13 12.10 -14.04
N GLN A 127 -11.09 12.08 -14.97
CA GLN A 127 -10.77 12.11 -16.39
C GLN A 127 -10.26 13.50 -16.76
N TYR A 128 -9.05 13.57 -17.28
CA TYR A 128 -8.31 14.77 -17.62
C TYR A 128 -8.04 14.84 -19.14
N GLU A 129 -8.89 15.50 -19.90
CA GLU A 129 -8.73 15.59 -21.35
C GLU A 129 -7.62 16.55 -21.83
N TYR A 130 -6.61 16.84 -21.00
CA TYR A 130 -5.48 17.67 -21.39
C TYR A 130 -4.33 16.87 -21.96
N ILE A 131 -3.63 17.54 -22.86
CA ILE A 131 -2.51 16.99 -23.60
C ILE A 131 -1.21 17.51 -22.99
N VAL A 132 -0.26 16.60 -22.81
CA VAL A 132 1.11 16.89 -22.37
C VAL A 132 2.12 16.58 -23.47
N GLY A 133 3.33 17.14 -23.35
CA GLY A 133 4.41 16.99 -24.32
C GLY A 133 4.54 18.18 -25.30
N SER A 134 5.59 18.15 -26.12
CA SER A 134 5.84 19.16 -27.15
C SER A 134 6.40 18.54 -28.43
N GLY A 135 6.32 19.25 -29.56
CA GLY A 135 7.03 18.85 -30.79
C GLY A 135 6.55 17.56 -31.45
N GLY A 136 5.24 17.38 -31.63
CA GLY A 136 4.67 16.20 -32.33
C GLY A 136 4.51 14.95 -31.46
N ASN A 137 5.09 14.93 -30.27
CA ASN A 137 4.96 13.86 -29.27
C ASN A 137 3.98 14.25 -28.15
N THR A 138 2.82 14.77 -28.54
CA THR A 138 1.74 15.13 -27.63
C THR A 138 0.90 13.91 -27.25
N LYS A 139 0.55 13.76 -25.97
CA LYS A 139 -0.26 12.63 -25.48
C LYS A 139 -1.33 13.09 -24.51
N LEU A 140 -2.45 12.37 -24.44
CA LEU A 140 -3.39 12.54 -23.33
C LEU A 140 -2.72 12.06 -22.05
N VAL A 141 -2.94 12.77 -20.94
CA VAL A 141 -2.30 12.40 -19.67
C VAL A 141 -2.77 11.04 -19.17
N GLU A 142 -4.01 10.63 -19.47
CA GLU A 142 -4.53 9.29 -19.14
C GLU A 142 -3.69 8.19 -19.76
N ASP A 143 -3.18 8.39 -20.97
CA ASP A 143 -2.39 7.40 -21.68
C ASP A 143 -1.06 7.15 -20.95
N LEU A 144 -0.56 8.13 -20.18
CA LEU A 144 0.62 7.98 -19.32
C LEU A 144 0.37 7.06 -18.12
N PHE A 145 -0.88 6.89 -17.69
CA PHE A 145 -1.23 5.99 -16.58
C PHE A 145 -1.73 4.64 -17.08
N ARG A 146 -2.55 4.65 -18.13
CA ARG A 146 -3.19 3.44 -18.68
C ARG A 146 -2.25 2.59 -19.51
N ASP A 147 -1.59 3.21 -20.50
CA ASP A 147 -0.91 2.49 -21.59
C ASP A 147 0.61 2.44 -21.38
N TYR A 148 1.15 3.40 -20.63
CA TYR A 148 2.57 3.48 -20.35
C TYR A 148 3.02 2.43 -19.33
N ARG A 149 4.12 1.77 -19.66
CA ARG A 149 4.80 0.81 -18.80
C ARG A 149 6.29 1.10 -18.82
N CYS A 150 6.89 1.29 -17.64
CA CYS A 150 8.33 1.53 -17.52
C CYS A 150 9.08 0.21 -17.50
N GLU A 151 10.20 0.19 -18.21
CA GLU A 151 11.15 -0.92 -18.16
C GLU A 151 11.81 -0.98 -16.79
N GLN A 152 11.89 -2.19 -16.24
CA GLN A 152 12.53 -2.39 -14.95
C GLN A 152 14.04 -2.55 -15.11
N PRO A 153 14.85 -2.02 -14.19
CA PRO A 153 16.31 -2.12 -14.30
C PRO A 153 16.78 -3.56 -14.49
N ASN A 154 17.64 -3.78 -15.48
CA ASN A 154 18.21 -5.09 -15.83
C ASN A 154 17.17 -6.17 -16.20
N SER A 155 16.03 -5.77 -16.77
CA SER A 155 14.96 -6.68 -17.17
C SER A 155 14.27 -6.22 -18.45
N THR A 156 13.70 -7.16 -19.20
CA THR A 156 12.70 -6.86 -20.22
C THR A 156 11.29 -6.72 -19.64
N THR A 157 11.14 -6.95 -18.34
CA THR A 157 9.86 -6.80 -17.63
C THR A 157 9.44 -5.35 -17.61
N ARG A 158 8.18 -5.11 -17.98
CA ARG A 158 7.55 -3.80 -17.97
C ARG A 158 6.46 -3.77 -16.91
N THR A 159 6.46 -2.74 -16.07
CA THR A 159 5.44 -2.53 -15.02
C THR A 159 4.81 -1.15 -15.16
N THR A 160 3.75 -0.84 -14.42
CA THR A 160 3.18 0.51 -14.41
C THR A 160 4.23 1.51 -13.89
N CYS A 161 4.29 2.70 -14.48
CA CYS A 161 5.24 3.74 -14.06
C CYS A 161 4.93 4.32 -12.68
N THR A 162 3.65 4.32 -12.32
CA THR A 162 3.11 4.75 -11.03
C THR A 162 2.39 3.59 -10.37
N ASN A 163 2.20 3.69 -9.06
CA ASN A 163 1.31 2.79 -8.32
C ASN A 163 -0.05 3.48 -8.09
N HIS A 164 -0.71 3.16 -6.99
CA HIS A 164 -1.98 3.76 -6.62
C HIS A 164 -1.78 5.28 -6.35
N PHE A 165 -2.88 6.01 -6.44
CA PHE A 165 -2.93 7.45 -6.20
C PHE A 165 -3.72 7.74 -4.95
N CYS A 166 -3.27 8.72 -4.19
CA CYS A 166 -4.00 9.30 -3.07
C CYS A 166 -4.40 10.74 -3.40
N VAL A 167 -5.69 11.05 -3.35
CA VAL A 167 -6.24 12.39 -3.53
C VAL A 167 -6.79 12.89 -2.21
N LEU A 168 -6.27 14.04 -1.77
CA LEU A 168 -6.72 14.74 -0.58
C LEU A 168 -7.47 16.00 -0.99
N LYS A 169 -8.69 16.18 -0.50
CA LYS A 169 -9.43 17.45 -0.53
C LYS A 169 -9.51 18.01 0.89
N TYR A 170 -9.08 19.26 1.08
CA TYR A 170 -9.03 19.91 2.38
C TYR A 170 -9.39 21.39 2.28
N LEU A 171 -9.50 22.09 3.42
CA LEU A 171 -9.71 23.54 3.42
C LEU A 171 -8.46 24.25 2.89
N GLY A 172 -8.50 24.68 1.63
CA GLY A 172 -7.38 25.36 0.97
C GLY A 172 -6.91 24.72 -0.34
N GLY A 173 -7.48 23.57 -0.70
CA GLY A 173 -7.31 22.99 -2.04
C GLY A 173 -7.37 21.48 -2.08
N THR A 174 -6.77 20.95 -3.14
CA THR A 174 -6.56 19.53 -3.39
C THR A 174 -5.07 19.21 -3.42
N ALA A 175 -4.70 18.02 -2.99
CA ALA A 175 -3.39 17.43 -3.21
C ALA A 175 -3.54 16.04 -3.84
N VAL A 176 -2.56 15.64 -4.63
CA VAL A 176 -2.47 14.30 -5.22
C VAL A 176 -1.07 13.75 -4.98
N GLY A 177 -0.96 12.48 -4.63
CA GLY A 177 0.32 11.82 -4.48
C GLY A 177 0.31 10.40 -5.03
N THR A 178 1.47 9.95 -5.49
CA THR A 178 1.70 8.57 -5.95
C THR A 178 3.16 8.18 -5.74
N SER A 179 3.43 6.88 -5.72
CA SER A 179 4.77 6.31 -5.71
C SER A 179 5.17 5.89 -7.12
N LEU A 180 6.44 6.08 -7.45
CA LEU A 180 7.01 5.89 -8.79
C LEU A 180 7.79 4.58 -8.86
N ASN A 181 7.67 3.87 -9.98
CA ASN A 181 8.44 2.66 -10.29
C ASN A 181 9.65 2.95 -11.19
N THR A 182 9.85 4.21 -11.54
CA THR A 182 11.05 4.74 -12.18
C THR A 182 11.57 5.99 -11.45
N ALA A 183 12.70 6.53 -11.87
CA ALA A 183 13.23 7.80 -11.38
C ALA A 183 12.27 8.96 -11.72
N VAL A 184 12.23 9.99 -10.88
CA VAL A 184 11.32 11.14 -11.08
C VAL A 184 11.65 11.93 -12.35
N ASP A 185 12.91 11.89 -12.75
CA ASP A 185 13.57 12.57 -13.86
C ASP A 185 13.88 11.63 -15.05
N ASP A 186 13.25 10.44 -15.10
CA ASP A 186 13.42 9.49 -16.20
C ASP A 186 13.07 10.12 -17.56
N GLU A 187 13.99 10.07 -18.52
CA GLU A 187 13.85 10.74 -19.82
C GLU A 187 12.62 10.27 -20.62
N ASP A 188 12.25 9.00 -20.49
CA ASP A 188 11.16 8.37 -21.25
C ASP A 188 9.85 8.28 -20.45
N TYR A 189 9.94 8.17 -19.12
CA TYR A 189 8.85 7.78 -18.24
C TYR A 189 8.63 8.72 -17.05
N SER A 190 9.23 9.92 -17.02
CA SER A 190 9.07 10.87 -15.92
C SER A 190 7.59 11.23 -15.68
N PHE A 191 7.16 11.09 -14.43
CA PHE A 191 5.84 11.56 -13.98
C PHE A 191 5.70 13.10 -14.04
N LEU A 192 6.81 13.85 -14.13
CA LEU A 192 6.78 15.31 -14.24
C LEU A 192 6.12 15.77 -15.53
N PHE A 193 6.14 14.96 -16.60
CA PHE A 193 5.38 15.23 -17.81
C PHE A 193 3.88 15.25 -17.56
N ALA A 194 3.36 14.34 -16.73
CA ALA A 194 1.96 14.33 -16.35
C ALA A 194 1.58 15.58 -15.56
N LEU A 195 2.53 16.25 -14.91
CA LEU A 195 2.30 17.54 -14.24
C LEU A 195 2.58 18.74 -15.16
N ASN A 196 2.80 18.51 -16.45
CA ASN A 196 3.20 19.51 -17.45
C ASN A 196 4.48 20.27 -17.04
N HIS A 197 5.51 19.53 -16.62
CA HIS A 197 6.78 20.05 -16.12
C HIS A 197 8.00 19.38 -16.81
N SER A 198 9.15 20.07 -16.77
CA SER A 198 10.43 19.50 -17.25
C SER A 198 10.86 18.33 -16.36
N ILE A 199 11.59 17.38 -16.93
CA ILE A 199 12.19 16.26 -16.18
C ILE A 199 13.18 16.76 -15.12
N ASP A 200 13.83 17.90 -15.36
CA ASP A 200 14.81 18.50 -14.44
C ASP A 200 14.17 19.25 -13.26
N ALA A 201 12.83 19.25 -13.15
CA ALA A 201 12.15 20.07 -12.16
C ALA A 201 12.52 19.70 -10.71
N CYS A 202 13.02 18.46 -10.51
CA CYS A 202 13.41 17.89 -9.22
C CYS A 202 14.90 17.65 -8.98
N ASP A 203 15.79 18.19 -9.83
CA ASP A 203 17.25 18.03 -9.69
C ASP A 203 17.82 18.63 -8.41
N ASN A 204 17.13 19.61 -7.82
CA ASN A 204 17.53 20.20 -6.54
C ASN A 204 17.31 19.25 -5.35
N VAL A 205 16.54 18.17 -5.52
CA VAL A 205 16.22 17.22 -4.48
C VAL A 205 17.29 16.13 -4.43
N GLN A 206 18.23 16.28 -3.50
CA GLN A 206 19.28 15.29 -3.27
C GLN A 206 18.73 13.97 -2.74
N ALA A 207 19.40 12.87 -3.10
CA ALA A 207 19.12 11.54 -2.57
C ALA A 207 19.08 11.55 -1.02
N SER A 208 18.14 10.79 -0.46
CA SER A 208 17.96 10.63 0.97
C SER A 208 17.48 9.22 1.26
N THR A 209 17.81 8.70 2.45
CA THR A 209 17.25 7.47 3.01
C THR A 209 16.14 7.74 4.02
N ASP A 210 15.90 9.02 4.33
CA ASP A 210 14.87 9.42 5.29
C ASP A 210 13.51 9.46 4.60
N ILE A 211 12.68 8.47 4.92
CA ILE A 211 11.33 8.33 4.37
C ILE A 211 10.38 9.46 4.79
N THR A 212 10.72 10.27 5.80
CA THR A 212 9.92 11.43 6.23
C THR A 212 10.31 12.73 5.52
N ASN A 213 11.45 12.74 4.81
CA ASN A 213 12.03 13.94 4.21
C ASN A 213 11.44 14.26 2.84
N TRP A 214 10.28 14.92 2.85
CA TRP A 214 9.67 15.50 1.66
C TRP A 214 10.33 16.83 1.30
N ARG A 215 10.91 16.92 0.10
CA ARG A 215 11.57 18.14 -0.36
C ARG A 215 10.83 18.75 -1.53
N GLN A 216 10.63 20.05 -1.45
CA GLN A 216 10.06 20.83 -2.54
C GLN A 216 11.00 20.76 -3.73
N CYS A 217 10.49 20.45 -4.91
CA CYS A 217 11.28 20.70 -6.10
C CYS A 217 11.24 22.18 -6.47
N THR A 218 12.37 22.73 -6.89
CA THR A 218 12.56 24.17 -7.08
C THR A 218 13.06 24.51 -8.48
N GLY A 219 13.19 23.53 -9.38
CA GLY A 219 13.47 23.77 -10.80
C GLY A 219 12.37 24.59 -11.53
N TRP A 220 11.30 24.96 -10.81
CA TRP A 220 10.23 25.82 -11.31
C TRP A 220 10.57 27.30 -11.26
N ALA A 221 10.44 27.97 -12.40
CA ALA A 221 10.42 29.41 -12.44
C ALA A 221 9.17 30.04 -11.76
N LYS A 222 8.09 29.29 -11.43
CA LYS A 222 6.82 29.95 -11.01
C LYS A 222 5.88 29.34 -9.94
N THR A 223 6.00 28.13 -9.38
CA THR A 223 4.92 27.68 -8.45
C THR A 223 5.22 26.77 -7.26
N GLY A 224 6.37 26.10 -7.10
CA GLY A 224 6.73 25.45 -5.82
C GLY A 224 5.63 24.57 -5.19
N ARG A 225 5.00 23.68 -5.97
CA ARG A 225 3.81 22.90 -5.57
C ARG A 225 4.04 21.40 -5.50
N VAL A 226 5.20 20.95 -5.95
CA VAL A 226 5.54 19.53 -6.03
C VAL A 226 6.62 19.24 -5.00
N TYR A 227 6.43 18.14 -4.30
CA TYR A 227 7.31 17.63 -3.27
C TYR A 227 7.70 16.21 -3.64
N TYR A 228 9.00 15.94 -3.60
CA TYR A 228 9.55 14.63 -3.92
C TYR A 228 10.25 14.06 -2.69
N ASN A 229 10.05 12.77 -2.47
CA ASN A 229 10.73 11.98 -1.47
C ASN A 229 11.58 10.91 -2.18
N PRO A 230 12.91 11.09 -2.24
CA PRO A 230 13.79 10.16 -2.95
C PRO A 230 13.93 8.81 -2.25
N ALA A 231 13.75 8.75 -0.92
CA ALA A 231 13.82 7.50 -0.18
C ALA A 231 12.66 6.57 -0.58
N LEU A 232 11.47 7.12 -0.71
CA LEU A 232 10.28 6.39 -1.13
C LEU A 232 10.09 6.33 -2.65
N LYS A 233 10.83 7.12 -3.43
CA LYS A 233 10.50 7.44 -4.84
C LYS A 233 9.02 7.81 -4.97
N SER A 234 8.60 8.81 -4.22
CA SER A 234 7.19 9.24 -4.18
C SER A 234 7.08 10.73 -4.39
N ILE A 235 5.99 11.15 -5.02
CA ILE A 235 5.72 12.54 -5.38
C ILE A 235 4.36 12.97 -4.85
N ILE A 236 4.27 14.22 -4.37
CA ILE A 236 3.02 14.86 -3.98
C ILE A 236 2.96 16.22 -4.67
N TYR A 237 1.83 16.49 -5.33
CA TYR A 237 1.47 17.80 -5.87
C TYR A 237 0.37 18.42 -5.01
N PHE A 238 0.52 19.70 -4.67
CA PHE A 238 -0.51 20.52 -4.04
C PHE A 238 -1.01 21.57 -5.03
N SER A 239 -2.33 21.76 -5.10
CA SER A 239 -2.94 22.83 -5.91
C SER A 239 -2.63 24.24 -5.37
N SER A 240 -2.29 24.36 -4.09
CA SER A 240 -1.88 25.59 -3.41
C SER A 240 -0.45 25.44 -2.86
N SER A 241 0.20 26.56 -2.50
CA SER A 241 1.53 26.52 -1.88
C SER A 241 1.44 25.90 -0.49
N ALA A 242 1.89 24.65 -0.36
CA ALA A 242 1.80 23.88 0.87
C ALA A 242 2.93 22.87 0.92
N ALA A 243 3.55 22.71 2.08
CA ALA A 243 4.53 21.66 2.32
C ALA A 243 3.88 20.53 3.13
N PRO A 244 4.08 19.26 2.74
CA PRO A 244 3.74 18.15 3.60
C PRO A 244 4.66 18.21 4.83
N VAL A 245 4.08 18.06 6.00
CA VAL A 245 4.81 17.92 7.25
C VAL A 245 4.43 16.56 7.77
N ILE A 246 5.37 15.63 7.79
CA ILE A 246 5.24 14.36 8.48
C ILE A 246 6.52 14.11 9.27
N THR A 247 6.37 13.79 10.55
CA THR A 247 7.50 13.55 11.45
C THR A 247 7.66 12.09 11.83
N SER A 248 6.57 11.32 11.75
CA SER A 248 6.57 9.88 12.04
C SER A 248 5.38 9.20 11.37
N TYR A 249 5.66 8.23 10.50
CA TYR A 249 4.60 7.39 9.91
C TYR A 249 3.94 6.50 10.95
N THR A 250 4.68 6.04 11.96
CA THR A 250 4.11 5.25 13.06
C THR A 250 3.10 6.07 13.84
N ALA A 251 3.44 7.31 14.21
CA ALA A 251 2.51 8.18 14.93
C ALA A 251 1.27 8.53 14.10
N ALA A 252 1.45 8.79 12.79
CA ALA A 252 0.34 9.01 11.88
C ALA A 252 -0.55 7.76 11.74
N PHE A 253 0.05 6.57 11.61
CA PHE A 253 -0.69 5.31 11.56
C PHE A 253 -1.51 5.08 12.84
N ASP A 254 -0.88 5.28 14.00
CA ASP A 254 -1.52 5.15 15.32
C ASP A 254 -2.64 6.17 15.54
N SER A 255 -2.60 7.30 14.82
CA SER A 255 -3.62 8.37 14.92
C SER A 255 -4.79 8.20 13.96
N PHE A 256 -4.54 7.71 12.73
CA PHE A 256 -5.55 7.73 11.66
C PHE A 256 -6.08 6.37 11.25
N ILE A 257 -5.24 5.34 11.24
CA ILE A 257 -5.61 4.01 10.72
C ILE A 257 -5.84 3.05 11.86
N LYS A 258 -4.89 2.94 12.80
CA LYS A 258 -4.90 1.90 13.82
C LYS A 258 -6.20 1.89 14.66
N PRO A 259 -6.67 3.02 15.23
CA PRO A 259 -7.85 2.99 16.08
C PRO A 259 -9.10 2.57 15.29
N GLU A 260 -9.22 3.08 14.06
CA GLU A 260 -10.38 2.81 13.22
C GLU A 260 -10.40 1.36 12.72
N PHE A 261 -9.23 0.84 12.35
CA PHE A 261 -9.07 -0.56 12.00
C PHE A 261 -9.32 -1.49 13.19
N ASP A 262 -8.79 -1.17 14.38
CA ASP A 262 -9.00 -1.97 15.59
C ASP A 262 -10.50 -2.08 15.92
N ASP A 263 -11.27 -1.01 15.75
CA ASP A 263 -12.72 -1.00 15.96
C ASP A 263 -13.47 -1.86 14.92
N VAL A 264 -13.11 -1.75 13.63
CA VAL A 264 -13.68 -2.62 12.59
C VAL A 264 -13.31 -4.09 12.87
N ASN A 265 -12.07 -4.38 13.23
CA ASN A 265 -11.62 -5.74 13.54
C ASN A 265 -12.35 -6.30 14.78
N THR A 266 -12.54 -5.48 15.81
CA THR A 266 -13.33 -5.84 17.00
C THR A 266 -14.78 -6.14 16.64
N TYR A 267 -15.38 -5.35 15.74
CA TYR A 267 -16.72 -5.63 15.22
C TYR A 267 -16.77 -6.98 14.50
N VAL A 268 -15.81 -7.24 13.60
CA VAL A 268 -15.68 -8.51 12.87
C VAL A 268 -15.58 -9.68 13.85
N GLU A 269 -14.65 -9.63 14.81
CA GLU A 269 -14.41 -10.71 15.77
C GLU A 269 -15.63 -11.02 16.63
N ASN A 270 -16.39 -10.00 17.04
CA ASN A 270 -17.53 -10.18 17.95
C ASN A 270 -18.85 -10.56 17.24
N ASN A 271 -19.04 -10.16 15.98
CA ASN A 271 -20.35 -10.24 15.33
C ASN A 271 -20.39 -11.07 14.05
N VAL A 272 -19.24 -11.23 13.38
CA VAL A 272 -19.22 -11.77 12.01
C VAL A 272 -18.30 -12.98 11.90
N ALA A 273 -17.18 -13.01 12.61
CA ALA A 273 -16.16 -14.04 12.47
C ALA A 273 -16.61 -15.35 13.10
N ASP A 274 -16.92 -16.32 12.25
CA ASP A 274 -17.08 -17.72 12.61
C ASP A 274 -16.18 -18.56 11.69
N SER A 275 -15.12 -19.16 12.27
CA SER A 275 -14.15 -19.96 11.51
C SER A 275 -14.73 -21.28 10.99
N ASP A 276 -15.80 -21.78 11.61
CA ASP A 276 -16.41 -23.06 11.27
C ASP A 276 -17.43 -22.91 10.14
N VAL A 277 -17.89 -21.69 9.90
CA VAL A 277 -18.79 -21.34 8.80
C VAL A 277 -18.01 -20.62 7.71
N SER A 278 -17.72 -21.30 6.59
CA SER A 278 -16.96 -20.73 5.46
C SER A 278 -17.46 -19.35 5.00
N ALA A 279 -18.78 -19.12 4.99
CA ALA A 279 -19.38 -17.83 4.65
C ALA A 279 -19.06 -16.70 5.64
N LEU A 280 -18.68 -17.03 6.87
CA LEU A 280 -18.38 -16.14 8.00
C LEU A 280 -16.90 -16.18 8.40
N ASN A 281 -16.05 -16.92 7.67
CA ASN A 281 -14.62 -16.89 7.93
C ASN A 281 -14.04 -15.53 7.50
N PHE A 282 -13.82 -14.66 8.48
CA PHE A 282 -13.13 -13.37 8.38
C PHE A 282 -11.81 -13.37 9.15
N THR A 283 -11.23 -14.54 9.45
CA THR A 283 -10.01 -14.64 10.28
C THR A 283 -8.79 -13.94 9.69
N PHE A 284 -8.81 -13.64 8.38
CA PHE A 284 -7.79 -12.87 7.66
C PHE A 284 -7.82 -11.36 7.94
N PHE A 285 -8.93 -10.83 8.48
CA PHE A 285 -9.14 -9.38 8.65
C PHE A 285 -8.07 -8.75 9.54
N LYS A 286 -7.74 -9.43 10.65
CA LYS A 286 -6.72 -9.02 11.65
C LYS A 286 -5.33 -8.76 11.07
N ASP A 287 -5.08 -9.27 9.88
CA ASP A 287 -3.80 -9.16 9.25
C ASP A 287 -3.75 -8.08 8.15
N THR A 288 -4.82 -7.31 7.93
CA THR A 288 -4.85 -6.17 6.98
C THR A 288 -3.62 -5.28 7.15
N SER A 289 -2.91 -4.98 6.07
CA SER A 289 -1.62 -4.29 6.18
C SER A 289 -1.22 -3.42 4.99
N LEU A 290 -1.85 -3.57 3.82
CA LEU A 290 -1.37 -2.89 2.62
C LEU A 290 -1.87 -1.46 2.53
N TYR A 291 -3.17 -1.23 2.79
CA TYR A 291 -3.79 0.10 2.77
C TYR A 291 -3.46 0.90 1.48
N ASN A 292 -3.37 0.22 0.34
CA ASN A 292 -3.25 0.85 -0.98
C ASN A 292 -4.61 1.28 -1.54
N ARG A 293 -5.72 0.80 -0.96
CA ARG A 293 -7.07 1.30 -1.20
C ARG A 293 -7.73 1.63 0.12
N TRP A 294 -7.84 2.92 0.41
CA TRP A 294 -8.43 3.38 1.65
C TRP A 294 -9.05 4.77 1.52
N TYR A 295 -10.02 5.03 2.38
CA TYR A 295 -10.85 6.21 2.40
C TYR A 295 -10.86 6.75 3.82
N TYR A 296 -10.68 8.05 3.95
CA TYR A 296 -10.81 8.74 5.23
C TYR A 296 -11.47 10.09 5.02
N SER A 297 -12.68 10.28 5.53
CA SER A 297 -13.38 11.57 5.50
C SER A 297 -13.61 12.03 6.92
N ARG A 298 -13.32 13.29 7.22
CA ARG A 298 -13.69 13.94 8.46
C ARG A 298 -14.47 15.22 8.17
N GLN A 299 -15.56 15.42 8.88
CA GLN A 299 -16.32 16.65 8.90
C GLN A 299 -16.76 16.92 10.33
N LEU A 300 -16.15 17.91 10.98
CA LEU A 300 -16.36 18.22 12.40
C LEU A 300 -16.17 16.98 13.31
N ASN A 301 -17.26 16.49 13.91
CA ASN A 301 -17.32 15.34 14.80
C ASN A 301 -17.78 14.05 14.11
N LYS A 302 -18.00 14.09 12.79
CA LYS A 302 -18.35 12.92 11.99
C LYS A 302 -17.16 12.50 11.16
N TYR A 303 -16.96 11.20 11.01
CA TYR A 303 -15.95 10.70 10.09
C TYR A 303 -16.31 9.33 9.55
N VAL A 304 -15.69 8.99 8.43
CA VAL A 304 -15.80 7.70 7.76
C VAL A 304 -14.40 7.21 7.49
N PHE A 305 -14.12 5.98 7.91
CA PHE A 305 -12.91 5.24 7.57
C PHE A 305 -13.30 4.02 6.76
N GLY A 306 -12.61 3.76 5.67
CA GLY A 306 -12.83 2.56 4.87
C GLY A 306 -11.53 2.05 4.28
N PHE A 307 -11.43 0.73 4.07
CA PHE A 307 -10.31 0.12 3.36
C PHE A 307 -10.79 -1.09 2.55
N LEU A 308 -10.10 -1.35 1.45
CA LEU A 308 -10.37 -2.47 0.53
C LEU A 308 -9.07 -3.22 0.23
N GLU A 309 -9.07 -4.53 0.43
CA GLU A 309 -7.95 -5.41 0.12
C GLU A 309 -8.40 -6.39 -0.96
N LYS A 310 -7.64 -6.47 -2.07
CA LYS A 310 -7.98 -7.31 -3.24
C LYS A 310 -6.99 -8.43 -3.46
N ASP A 311 -7.47 -9.67 -3.56
CA ASP A 311 -6.68 -10.89 -3.79
C ASP A 311 -5.52 -11.03 -2.77
N LYS A 312 -5.79 -10.71 -1.49
CA LYS A 312 -4.78 -10.67 -0.41
C LYS A 312 -4.94 -11.73 0.66
N THR A 313 -5.83 -12.68 0.46
CA THR A 313 -5.98 -13.83 1.36
C THR A 313 -5.41 -15.07 0.68
N GLU A 314 -5.10 -16.12 1.44
CA GLU A 314 -4.67 -17.42 0.90
C GLU A 314 -5.65 -17.97 -0.16
N PHE A 315 -6.94 -17.67 0.01
CA PHE A 315 -8.01 -18.08 -0.90
C PHE A 315 -8.33 -17.05 -2.00
N GLY A 316 -7.61 -15.92 -2.05
CA GLY A 316 -7.81 -14.87 -3.04
C GLY A 316 -9.10 -14.07 -2.86
N TYR A 317 -9.70 -14.05 -1.67
CA TYR A 317 -10.82 -13.16 -1.36
C TYR A 317 -10.42 -11.68 -1.43
N ASP A 318 -11.35 -10.89 -1.93
CA ASP A 318 -11.41 -9.45 -1.73
C ASP A 318 -12.21 -9.17 -0.46
N TYR A 319 -11.84 -8.16 0.31
CA TYR A 319 -12.58 -7.80 1.52
C TYR A 319 -12.49 -6.32 1.84
N LEU A 320 -13.55 -5.84 2.50
CA LEU A 320 -13.83 -4.44 2.76
C LEU A 320 -14.18 -4.27 4.24
N GLY A 321 -13.69 -3.19 4.83
CA GLY A 321 -14.12 -2.72 6.15
C GLY A 321 -14.42 -1.24 6.10
N ILE A 322 -15.58 -0.83 6.63
CA ILE A 322 -15.99 0.57 6.73
C ILE A 322 -16.49 0.82 8.15
N LYS A 323 -16.09 1.96 8.71
CA LYS A 323 -16.61 2.53 9.94
C LYS A 323 -17.16 3.91 9.63
N TYR A 324 -18.38 4.16 10.10
CA TYR A 324 -19.01 5.47 10.14
C TYR A 324 -19.16 5.86 11.60
N SER A 325 -18.67 7.04 11.98
CA SER A 325 -18.81 7.56 13.35
C SER A 325 -19.52 8.89 13.36
N GLY A 326 -20.45 9.05 14.31
CA GLY A 326 -21.28 10.26 14.45
C GLY A 326 -22.42 10.37 13.42
N TYR A 327 -22.75 9.28 12.72
CA TYR A 327 -23.88 9.19 11.81
C TYR A 327 -25.05 8.45 12.46
N ASP A 328 -26.27 8.89 12.18
CA ASP A 328 -27.50 8.21 12.59
C ASP A 328 -28.18 7.69 11.33
N PHE A 329 -28.05 6.39 11.06
CA PHE A 329 -28.62 5.74 9.88
C PHE A 329 -30.01 5.14 10.13
N GLY A 330 -30.50 5.15 11.37
CA GLY A 330 -31.72 4.44 11.78
C GLY A 330 -31.56 2.91 11.82
N ALA A 331 -32.60 2.22 12.30
CA ALA A 331 -32.56 0.76 12.56
C ALA A 331 -32.42 -0.10 11.29
N ASP A 332 -32.97 0.36 10.16
CA ASP A 332 -33.05 -0.42 8.92
C ASP A 332 -31.90 -0.11 7.95
N ALA A 333 -30.89 0.64 8.38
CA ALA A 333 -29.77 1.06 7.55
C ALA A 333 -29.05 -0.11 6.89
N CYS A 334 -28.77 -1.15 7.67
CA CYS A 334 -28.05 -2.32 7.19
C CYS A 334 -28.81 -2.98 6.02
N ASP A 335 -30.10 -3.22 6.18
CA ASP A 335 -30.93 -3.89 5.17
C ASP A 335 -31.21 -2.98 3.95
N ASN A 336 -31.57 -1.71 4.18
CA ASN A 336 -32.02 -0.81 3.13
C ASN A 336 -30.88 -0.16 2.34
N MET A 337 -29.71 0.06 2.97
CA MET A 337 -28.60 0.75 2.32
C MET A 337 -27.50 -0.20 1.89
N PHE A 338 -27.13 -1.18 2.71
CA PHE A 338 -25.89 -1.95 2.49
C PHE A 338 -26.15 -3.36 1.94
N LYS A 339 -27.15 -4.08 2.44
CA LYS A 339 -27.44 -5.44 1.96
C LYS A 339 -28.02 -5.51 0.55
N GLN A 340 -28.53 -4.41 0.02
CA GLN A 340 -28.91 -4.33 -1.40
C GLN A 340 -27.70 -4.56 -2.34
N TYR A 341 -26.48 -4.31 -1.86
CA TYR A 341 -25.23 -4.62 -2.55
C TYR A 341 -24.77 -6.08 -2.31
N GLY A 342 -25.55 -6.91 -1.63
CA GLY A 342 -25.31 -8.35 -1.60
C GLY A 342 -25.83 -9.03 -2.86
N GLU A 343 -25.24 -10.15 -3.27
CA GLU A 343 -25.79 -10.96 -4.37
C GLU A 343 -27.26 -11.32 -4.06
N ARG A 344 -28.15 -10.97 -5.00
CA ARG A 344 -29.63 -11.05 -4.90
C ARG A 344 -30.20 -12.41 -4.49
N ASN A 345 -29.39 -13.46 -4.46
CA ASN A 345 -29.85 -14.80 -4.10
C ASN A 345 -29.37 -15.30 -2.73
N MET A 346 -28.41 -14.66 -2.04
CA MET A 346 -27.99 -15.17 -0.71
C MET A 346 -27.49 -14.16 0.34
N GLY A 347 -27.28 -12.87 0.06
CA GLY A 347 -26.79 -11.93 1.11
C GLY A 347 -25.46 -12.36 1.77
N ARG A 348 -24.72 -13.28 1.15
CA ARG A 348 -23.49 -13.86 1.68
C ARG A 348 -22.32 -12.99 1.24
N GLY A 349 -22.11 -11.90 1.93
CA GLY A 349 -20.95 -11.08 1.62
C GLY A 349 -20.89 -9.76 2.36
N VAL A 350 -22.02 -9.14 2.71
CA VAL A 350 -22.09 -7.87 3.47
C VAL A 350 -22.67 -8.13 4.85
N PHE A 351 -22.02 -7.60 5.88
CA PHE A 351 -22.42 -7.73 7.28
C PHE A 351 -22.38 -6.36 7.96
N CYS A 352 -23.47 -6.02 8.64
CA CYS A 352 -23.65 -4.77 9.36
C CYS A 352 -24.65 -4.88 10.53
N GLU A 353 -24.96 -6.10 10.97
CA GLU A 353 -25.87 -6.39 12.07
C GLU A 353 -25.16 -6.48 13.41
N GLY A 354 -25.93 -6.55 14.50
CA GLY A 354 -25.40 -6.78 15.86
C GLY A 354 -24.71 -5.57 16.49
N GLN A 355 -24.83 -4.40 15.87
CA GLN A 355 -24.12 -3.20 16.30
C GLN A 355 -24.89 -2.49 17.42
N SER A 356 -24.14 -2.05 18.43
CA SER A 356 -24.64 -1.21 19.50
C SER A 356 -23.69 -0.03 19.68
N GLY A 357 -24.23 1.19 19.78
CA GLY A 357 -23.43 2.40 19.92
C GLY A 357 -23.76 3.47 18.88
N SER A 358 -22.92 4.51 18.84
CA SER A 358 -23.02 5.64 17.91
C SER A 358 -22.30 5.41 16.58
N ASP A 359 -21.52 4.32 16.49
CA ASP A 359 -20.75 3.97 15.32
C ASP A 359 -21.46 2.87 14.55
N PHE A 360 -21.35 2.93 13.22
CA PHE A 360 -21.94 1.98 12.31
C PHE A 360 -20.84 1.35 11.45
N PHE A 361 -20.81 0.03 11.39
CA PHE A 361 -19.78 -0.75 10.69
C PHE A 361 -20.38 -1.45 9.47
N VAL A 362 -19.59 -1.59 8.41
CA VAL A 362 -19.94 -2.44 7.27
C VAL A 362 -18.71 -3.23 6.93
N VAL A 363 -18.82 -4.55 6.97
CA VAL A 363 -17.72 -5.43 6.58
C VAL A 363 -18.20 -6.37 5.53
N ALA A 364 -17.29 -6.71 4.63
CA ALA A 364 -17.67 -7.55 3.54
C ALA A 364 -16.53 -8.34 2.92
N LYS A 365 -16.90 -9.42 2.23
CA LYS A 365 -15.97 -10.23 1.44
C LYS A 365 -16.60 -10.75 0.14
N GLY A 366 -15.77 -10.84 -0.90
CA GLY A 366 -16.14 -11.37 -2.21
C GLY A 366 -15.09 -12.36 -2.71
N ALA A 367 -15.52 -13.30 -3.55
CA ALA A 367 -14.59 -14.21 -4.23
C ALA A 367 -13.85 -13.48 -5.36
N ARG A 368 -12.66 -13.96 -5.70
CA ARG A 368 -11.88 -13.45 -6.82
C ARG A 368 -12.71 -13.48 -8.12
N ASN A 369 -12.74 -12.36 -8.85
CA ASN A 369 -13.42 -12.23 -10.14
C ASN A 369 -14.96 -12.40 -10.12
N SER A 370 -15.62 -12.41 -8.95
CA SER A 370 -17.07 -12.18 -8.93
C SER A 370 -17.32 -10.69 -9.08
N GLU A 371 -18.30 -10.27 -9.87
CA GLU A 371 -18.87 -8.92 -9.79
C GLU A 371 -19.43 -8.76 -8.37
N SER A 372 -18.57 -8.27 -7.48
CA SER A 372 -18.89 -8.13 -6.08
C SER A 372 -19.50 -6.74 -5.94
N PRO A 373 -20.77 -6.61 -5.56
CA PRO A 373 -21.34 -5.28 -5.39
C PRO A 373 -20.75 -4.55 -4.16
N LEU A 374 -19.76 -5.16 -3.49
CA LEU A 374 -18.80 -4.52 -2.57
C LEU A 374 -17.89 -3.52 -3.25
N ILE A 375 -17.49 -3.79 -4.50
CA ILE A 375 -16.74 -2.85 -5.32
C ILE A 375 -17.65 -1.67 -5.68
N ASP A 376 -18.93 -1.92 -5.93
CA ASP A 376 -19.91 -0.85 -6.16
C ASP A 376 -20.14 -0.02 -4.88
N ALA A 377 -20.24 -0.66 -3.71
CA ALA A 377 -20.31 0.05 -2.43
C ALA A 377 -19.05 0.88 -2.13
N TRP A 378 -17.87 0.38 -2.52
CA TRP A 378 -16.62 1.12 -2.46
C TRP A 378 -16.65 2.35 -3.39
N GLN A 379 -17.18 2.19 -4.60
CA GLN A 379 -17.40 3.31 -5.53
C GLN A 379 -18.42 4.32 -5.00
N ASP A 380 -19.45 3.88 -4.28
CA ASP A 380 -20.44 4.81 -3.71
C ASP A 380 -19.85 5.70 -2.60
N LEU A 381 -18.85 5.21 -1.85
CA LEU A 381 -18.07 6.04 -0.93
C LEU A 381 -17.26 7.12 -1.65
N ASP A 382 -16.76 6.82 -2.85
CA ASP A 382 -15.85 7.68 -3.61
C ASP A 382 -16.55 8.67 -4.58
N SER A 383 -17.78 8.35 -5.01
CA SER A 383 -18.47 9.03 -6.13
C SER A 383 -18.65 10.54 -5.93
N LYS A 384 -18.57 11.03 -4.69
CA LYS A 384 -18.69 12.44 -4.30
C LYS A 384 -17.37 13.21 -4.28
N LEU A 385 -16.23 12.55 -4.40
CA LEU A 385 -14.91 13.18 -4.28
C LEU A 385 -14.28 13.63 -5.58
N ARG A 386 -14.82 13.20 -6.74
CA ARG A 386 -14.36 13.65 -8.05
C ARG A 386 -14.31 15.18 -8.09
N PRO A 387 -13.12 15.82 -8.14
CA PRO A 387 -13.03 17.26 -8.28
C PRO A 387 -13.84 17.69 -9.50
N LYS A 388 -14.78 18.62 -9.35
CA LYS A 388 -15.30 19.35 -10.51
C LYS A 388 -14.37 20.51 -10.83
#